data_AF-A0A2R6DCJ0-F1
#
_entry.id   AF-A0A2R6DCJ0-F1
#
_cell.length_a   1.000
_cell.length_b   1.000
_cell.length_c   1.000
_cell.angle_alpha   90.00
_cell.angle_beta   90.00
_cell.angle_gamma   90.00
#
_symmetry.space_group_name_H-M   'P 1'
#
loop_
_entity.id
_entity.type
_entity.pdbx_description
1 polymer ?
#
loop_
_entity_poly.entity_id
_entity_poly.type
_entity_poly.pdbx_seq_one_letter_code
_entity_poly.pdbx_strand_id
1 'polypeptide(L)'
;MRRRRLLAALAASGGSLLSGCGDRVSEGVSAGASNRSPVATSPSTSESTTESANCPPVGTSVVCHRAASDDAPVVLIPSTESVSLAGESVGFTLHNRSDSELLFRPFDWQIWQRRDRWSRIDEDGDRSSLGETVLSPEGSYAWQVAVGPITVTADRPPVTVNDLDFEPGRYAFGVPARGNGSHTYVASFTVTD
;
A
#
# COMPACT_ATOMS: atom_id res chain seq x y z
N MET A 1 10.17 -18.09 38.41
CA MET A 1 11.43 -18.87 38.39
C MET A 1 12.25 -18.45 37.18
N ARG A 2 13.54 -18.14 37.37
CA ARG A 2 14.52 -17.79 36.32
C ARG A 2 15.14 -19.06 35.71
N ARG A 3 15.45 -19.03 34.39
CA ARG A 3 16.67 -19.53 33.68
C ARG A 3 16.29 -19.79 32.20
N ARG A 4 16.73 -19.01 31.21
CA ARG A 4 18.07 -18.82 30.57
C ARG A 4 18.50 -19.95 29.60
N ARG A 5 18.67 -19.53 28.32
CA ARG A 5 19.67 -19.93 27.28
C ARG A 5 19.51 -21.35 26.68
N LEU A 6 19.65 -21.56 25.37
CA LEU A 6 20.92 -21.50 24.63
C LEU A 6 20.72 -21.34 23.11
N LEU A 7 21.65 -20.59 22.49
CA LEU A 7 21.92 -20.52 21.06
C LEU A 7 22.57 -21.83 20.57
N ALA A 8 22.31 -22.21 19.32
CA ALA A 8 23.15 -23.12 18.56
C ALA A 8 23.36 -22.56 17.13
N ALA A 9 24.63 -22.38 16.79
CA ALA A 9 25.16 -21.99 15.49
C ALA A 9 25.37 -23.21 14.58
N LEU A 10 25.66 -22.95 13.29
CA LEU A 10 26.29 -23.76 12.22
C LEU A 10 25.48 -23.52 10.92
N ALA A 11 26.04 -23.24 9.74
CA ALA A 11 27.32 -23.66 9.20
C ALA A 11 27.87 -22.64 8.18
N ALA A 12 29.17 -22.79 7.95
CA ALA A 12 30.00 -21.98 7.09
C ALA A 12 30.01 -22.42 5.62
N SER A 13 30.43 -21.48 4.78
CA SER A 13 31.33 -21.61 3.63
C SER A 13 30.89 -22.37 2.36
N GLY A 14 31.02 -21.68 1.23
CA GLY A 14 31.59 -22.27 0.01
C GLY A 14 31.16 -21.62 -1.30
N GLY A 15 32.14 -21.13 -2.08
CA GLY A 15 32.04 -21.11 -3.55
C GLY A 15 32.29 -19.78 -4.25
N SER A 16 33.48 -19.63 -4.82
CA SER A 16 33.94 -18.51 -5.64
C SER A 16 33.88 -18.82 -7.14
N LEU A 17 33.61 -17.78 -7.95
CA LEU A 17 34.04 -17.51 -9.34
C LEU A 17 33.50 -18.38 -10.52
N LEU A 18 33.05 -17.73 -11.60
CA LEU A 18 33.73 -17.73 -12.91
C LEU A 18 33.08 -16.74 -13.91
N SER A 19 33.95 -16.06 -14.64
CA SER A 19 33.76 -15.09 -15.73
C SER A 19 33.37 -15.73 -17.05
N GLY A 20 32.57 -15.03 -17.88
CA GLY A 20 32.35 -15.36 -19.29
C GLY A 20 32.36 -14.10 -20.17
N CYS A 21 33.49 -13.84 -20.83
CA CYS A 21 33.63 -12.93 -21.95
C CYS A 21 33.73 -13.76 -23.24
N GLY A 22 33.11 -13.31 -24.33
CA GLY A 22 33.32 -13.80 -25.70
C GLY A 22 32.36 -13.07 -26.64
N ASP A 23 32.72 -11.97 -27.30
CA ASP A 23 33.65 -11.69 -28.43
C ASP A 23 32.85 -11.48 -29.75
N ARG A 24 33.31 -10.48 -30.51
CA ARG A 24 32.78 -9.83 -31.74
C ARG A 24 33.04 -10.74 -32.96
N VAL A 25 32.44 -10.59 -34.15
CA VAL A 25 32.56 -9.53 -35.18
C VAL A 25 31.68 -9.96 -36.38
N SER A 26 30.99 -9.04 -37.07
CA SER A 26 31.10 -8.91 -38.54
C SER A 26 30.28 -7.74 -39.11
N GLU A 27 31.00 -6.94 -39.88
CA GLU A 27 30.61 -5.75 -40.62
C GLU A 27 29.72 -6.08 -41.83
N GLY A 28 28.75 -5.22 -42.08
CA GLY A 28 28.05 -5.12 -43.36
C GLY A 28 27.90 -3.64 -43.73
N VAL A 29 28.71 -3.18 -44.68
CA VAL A 29 28.73 -1.81 -45.21
C VAL A 29 27.65 -1.64 -46.28
N SER A 30 26.84 -0.57 -46.19
CA SER A 30 26.61 0.41 -47.29
C SER A 30 25.22 1.06 -47.28
N ALA A 31 25.25 2.35 -46.96
CA ALA A 31 24.60 3.48 -47.64
C ALA A 31 23.21 3.30 -48.29
N GLY A 32 22.21 3.98 -47.70
CA GLY A 32 20.98 4.40 -48.37
C GLY A 32 20.43 5.63 -47.65
N ALA A 33 20.44 6.78 -48.32
CA ALA A 33 20.13 8.10 -47.78
C ALA A 33 18.63 8.34 -47.50
N SER A 34 18.40 9.30 -46.59
CA SER A 34 17.35 10.35 -46.62
C SER A 34 16.33 10.34 -45.48
N ASN A 35 16.32 11.49 -44.79
CA ASN A 35 15.17 12.21 -44.21
C ASN A 35 14.24 11.48 -43.24
N ARG A 36 14.28 11.90 -41.97
CA ARG A 36 13.33 12.88 -41.38
C ARG A 36 13.39 12.79 -39.84
N SER A 37 13.85 13.85 -39.17
CA SER A 37 13.49 14.16 -37.77
C SER A 37 12.31 15.14 -37.79
N PRO A 38 11.55 15.36 -36.69
CA PRO A 38 11.51 14.65 -35.41
C PRO A 38 10.07 14.24 -35.02
N VAL A 39 9.88 13.20 -34.20
CA VAL A 39 8.74 13.16 -33.27
C VAL A 39 9.25 12.56 -31.97
N ALA A 40 9.39 13.44 -30.97
CA ALA A 40 9.43 13.03 -29.58
C ALA A 40 8.05 12.47 -29.24
N THR A 41 7.96 11.15 -29.08
CA THR A 41 6.80 10.55 -28.42
C THR A 41 7.03 10.70 -26.92
N SER A 42 6.33 11.69 -26.37
CA SER A 42 6.20 11.95 -24.94
C SER A 42 5.88 10.69 -24.14
N PRO A 43 6.26 10.63 -22.85
CA PRO A 43 5.96 9.52 -21.97
C PRO A 43 4.45 9.24 -21.94
N SER A 44 4.09 7.96 -21.96
CA SER A 44 2.74 7.51 -21.62
C SER A 44 2.44 7.93 -20.19
N THR A 45 1.85 9.11 -20.03
CA THR A 45 1.07 9.46 -18.85
C THR A 45 -0.11 8.50 -18.83
N SER A 46 -0.03 7.46 -18.03
CA SER A 46 -1.21 6.71 -17.61
C SER A 46 -2.08 7.64 -16.77
N GLU A 47 -2.93 8.43 -17.44
CA GLU A 47 -4.12 9.00 -16.85
C GLU A 47 -5.03 7.84 -16.45
N SER A 48 -4.95 7.42 -15.18
CA SER A 48 -6.00 6.66 -14.53
C SER A 48 -6.73 7.58 -13.57
N THR A 49 -7.37 8.59 -14.14
CA THR A 49 -8.32 9.50 -13.47
C THR A 49 -9.74 9.15 -13.91
N THR A 50 -10.10 7.88 -13.81
CA THR A 50 -11.51 7.55 -13.61
C THR A 50 -11.73 7.65 -12.12
N GLU A 51 -12.39 8.73 -11.68
CA GLU A 51 -13.13 8.74 -10.44
C GLU A 51 -14.11 7.55 -10.48
N SER A 52 -13.64 6.38 -10.04
CA SER A 52 -14.54 5.32 -9.66
C SER A 52 -15.36 5.92 -8.54
N ALA A 53 -16.68 5.97 -8.71
CA ALA A 53 -17.59 6.46 -7.69
C ALA A 53 -17.28 5.86 -6.30
N ASN A 54 -16.70 4.66 -6.28
CA ASN A 54 -16.39 3.90 -5.08
C ASN A 54 -15.05 4.21 -4.41
N CYS A 55 -14.24 5.12 -4.95
CA CYS A 55 -12.92 5.45 -4.41
C CYS A 55 -12.76 6.94 -4.15
N PRO A 56 -12.20 7.35 -2.99
CA PRO A 56 -11.95 8.75 -2.71
C PRO A 56 -10.82 9.29 -3.61
N PRO A 57 -10.94 10.51 -4.17
CA PRO A 57 -9.91 11.13 -4.99
C PRO A 57 -8.78 11.68 -4.10
N VAL A 58 -7.92 10.80 -3.60
CA VAL A 58 -6.90 11.14 -2.58
C VAL A 58 -5.50 11.25 -3.19
N GLY A 59 -4.95 12.46 -3.25
CA GLY A 59 -3.64 12.69 -3.83
C GLY A 59 -3.61 12.47 -5.35
N THR A 60 -2.41 12.25 -5.90
CA THR A 60 -2.18 12.17 -7.35
C THR A 60 -2.24 10.75 -7.89
N SER A 61 -2.17 9.72 -7.02
CA SER A 61 -2.23 8.33 -7.42
C SER A 61 -2.88 7.47 -6.35
N VAL A 62 -3.98 6.81 -6.71
CA VAL A 62 -4.79 5.99 -5.81
C VAL A 62 -4.91 4.58 -6.34
N VAL A 63 -4.71 3.59 -5.46
CA VAL A 63 -4.94 2.17 -5.77
C VAL A 63 -6.10 1.69 -4.91
N CYS A 64 -7.26 1.53 -5.53
CA CYS A 64 -8.50 1.15 -4.84
C CYS A 64 -8.67 -0.37 -4.87
N HIS A 65 -8.87 -1.00 -3.72
CA HIS A 65 -9.00 -2.46 -3.59
C HIS A 65 -9.94 -3.09 -4.62
N ARG A 66 -11.17 -2.56 -4.76
CA ARG A 66 -12.19 -3.09 -5.68
C ARG A 66 -11.91 -2.82 -7.16
N ALA A 67 -11.00 -1.92 -7.49
CA ALA A 67 -10.60 -1.62 -8.86
C ALA A 67 -9.21 -2.20 -9.20
N ALA A 68 -8.48 -2.68 -8.20
CA ALA A 68 -7.21 -3.34 -8.38
C ALA A 68 -7.44 -4.71 -9.03
N SER A 69 -6.57 -5.08 -9.98
CA SER A 69 -6.53 -6.43 -10.53
C SER A 69 -6.11 -7.43 -9.46
N ASP A 70 -6.46 -8.71 -9.62
CA ASP A 70 -6.04 -9.77 -8.71
C ASP A 70 -4.50 -9.87 -8.61
N ASP A 71 -3.80 -9.54 -9.69
CA ASP A 71 -2.33 -9.50 -9.79
C ASP A 71 -1.71 -8.15 -9.37
N ALA A 72 -2.48 -7.28 -8.70
CA ALA A 72 -1.93 -6.00 -8.25
C ALA A 72 -0.74 -6.24 -7.29
N PRO A 73 0.42 -5.59 -7.53
CA PRO A 73 1.64 -5.85 -6.77
C PRO A 73 1.53 -5.39 -5.32
N VAL A 74 0.63 -4.43 -5.04
CA VAL A 74 0.37 -3.95 -3.69
C VAL A 74 -1.12 -3.69 -3.55
N VAL A 75 -1.71 -4.19 -2.48
CA VAL A 75 -3.16 -4.08 -2.24
C VAL A 75 -3.45 -3.93 -0.75
N LEU A 76 -4.42 -3.06 -0.44
CA LEU A 76 -4.98 -2.91 0.90
C LEU A 76 -6.32 -3.65 0.95
N ILE A 77 -6.44 -4.64 1.84
CA ILE A 77 -7.61 -5.52 1.90
C ILE A 77 -8.33 -5.31 3.24
N PRO A 78 -9.65 -5.04 3.24
CA PRO A 78 -10.45 -5.01 4.46
C PRO A 78 -10.82 -6.44 4.90
N SER A 79 -10.88 -6.71 6.20
CA SER A 79 -11.32 -8.02 6.74
C SER A 79 -12.82 -8.26 6.53
N THR A 80 -13.60 -7.18 6.48
CA THR A 80 -15.02 -7.16 6.16
C THR A 80 -15.35 -5.87 5.41
N GLU A 81 -16.32 -5.92 4.50
CA GLU A 81 -16.81 -4.74 3.78
C GLU A 81 -18.02 -4.08 4.46
N SER A 82 -18.54 -4.67 5.54
CA SER A 82 -19.67 -4.16 6.31
C SER A 82 -19.45 -4.36 7.80
N VAL A 83 -19.85 -3.37 8.61
CA VAL A 83 -19.67 -3.35 10.05
C VAL A 83 -20.83 -2.59 10.72
N SER A 84 -21.28 -3.02 11.89
CA SER A 84 -22.38 -2.37 12.62
C SER A 84 -21.89 -1.28 13.58
N LEU A 85 -22.66 -0.21 13.72
CA LEU A 85 -22.51 0.82 14.76
C LEU A 85 -22.75 0.31 16.18
N ALA A 86 -23.32 -0.89 16.34
CA ALA A 86 -23.53 -1.51 17.64
C ALA A 86 -22.22 -1.83 18.38
N GLY A 87 -21.07 -1.84 17.68
CA GLY A 87 -19.76 -2.07 18.29
C GLY A 87 -19.02 -3.24 17.65
N GLU A 88 -18.29 -2.96 16.59
CA GLU A 88 -17.49 -3.95 15.85
C GLU A 88 -16.18 -3.32 15.37
N SER A 89 -15.23 -4.14 14.91
CA SER A 89 -13.97 -3.64 14.35
C SER A 89 -13.73 -4.15 12.94
N VAL A 90 -13.12 -3.31 12.11
CA VAL A 90 -12.70 -3.65 10.75
C VAL A 90 -11.18 -3.70 10.71
N GLY A 91 -10.63 -4.83 10.29
CA GLY A 91 -9.21 -4.99 10.02
C GLY A 91 -8.86 -4.52 8.62
N PHE A 92 -7.71 -3.91 8.43
CA PHE A 92 -7.15 -3.58 7.13
C PHE A 92 -5.74 -4.12 7.03
N THR A 93 -5.42 -4.82 5.95
CA THR A 93 -4.08 -5.38 5.73
C THR A 93 -3.50 -4.90 4.42
N LEU A 94 -2.38 -4.17 4.49
CA LEU A 94 -1.58 -3.83 3.32
C LEU A 94 -0.67 -5.02 3.01
N HIS A 95 -0.81 -5.57 1.81
CA HIS A 95 0.04 -6.64 1.30
C HIS A 95 1.00 -6.08 0.25
N ASN A 96 2.29 -6.31 0.44
CA ASN A 96 3.30 -6.08 -0.57
C ASN A 96 3.60 -7.40 -1.29
N ARG A 97 3.00 -7.62 -2.46
CA ARG A 97 3.24 -8.77 -3.34
C ARG A 97 4.24 -8.43 -4.46
N SER A 98 4.91 -7.29 -4.34
CA SER A 98 5.92 -6.86 -5.29
C SER A 98 7.28 -7.45 -4.91
N ASP A 99 8.24 -7.37 -5.83
CA ASP A 99 9.63 -7.73 -5.61
C ASP A 99 10.45 -6.61 -4.92
N SER A 100 9.80 -5.50 -4.57
CA SER A 100 10.41 -4.27 -4.07
C SER A 100 9.90 -3.93 -2.68
N GLU A 101 10.69 -3.20 -1.89
CA GLU A 101 10.25 -2.71 -0.58
C GLU A 101 9.25 -1.55 -0.70
N LEU A 102 8.36 -1.44 0.30
CA LEU A 102 7.50 -0.26 0.47
C LEU A 102 7.86 0.48 1.75
N LEU A 103 7.91 1.80 1.68
CA LEU A 103 8.05 2.70 2.81
C LEU A 103 6.69 3.34 3.10
N PHE A 104 6.24 3.27 4.35
CA PHE A 104 4.99 3.90 4.76
C PHE A 104 5.08 4.32 6.22
N ARG A 105 4.16 5.17 6.68
CA ARG A 105 4.08 5.59 8.07
C ARG A 105 2.85 4.94 8.69
N PRO A 106 3.00 3.99 9.66
CA PRO A 106 1.86 3.25 10.19
C PRO A 106 0.75 4.11 10.81
N PHE A 107 1.06 5.33 11.24
CA PHE A 107 0.12 6.26 11.88
C PHE A 107 -0.39 7.36 10.93
N ASP A 108 0.07 7.36 9.67
CA ASP A 108 -0.39 8.28 8.62
C ASP A 108 -1.57 7.69 7.82
N TRP A 109 -2.39 6.87 8.49
CA TRP A 109 -3.63 6.36 7.92
C TRP A 109 -4.66 7.48 7.80
N GLN A 110 -5.60 7.28 6.88
CA GLN A 110 -6.65 8.26 6.57
C GLN A 110 -8.01 7.56 6.52
N ILE A 111 -9.06 8.21 7.01
CA ILE A 111 -10.45 7.74 6.88
C ILE A 111 -11.29 8.81 6.20
N TRP A 112 -12.00 8.35 5.18
CA TRP A 112 -12.87 9.17 4.34
C TRP A 112 -14.30 8.68 4.46
N GLN A 113 -15.25 9.60 4.60
CA GLN A 113 -16.68 9.34 4.56
C GLN A 113 -17.23 9.82 3.21
N ARG A 114 -18.12 9.02 2.61
CA ARG A 114 -18.86 9.41 1.41
C ARG A 114 -20.27 9.86 1.79
N ARG A 115 -20.54 11.15 1.59
CA ARG A 115 -21.89 11.71 1.52
C ARG A 115 -22.20 11.98 0.04
N ASP A 116 -22.40 13.24 -0.35
CA ASP A 116 -22.45 13.63 -1.78
C ASP A 116 -21.07 13.53 -2.44
N ARG A 117 -20.03 13.82 -1.66
CA ARG A 117 -18.61 13.73 -2.01
C ARG A 117 -17.84 13.04 -0.90
N TRP A 118 -16.61 12.64 -1.20
CA TRP A 118 -15.69 12.16 -0.18
C TRP A 118 -15.15 13.32 0.66
N SER A 119 -15.17 13.15 1.97
CA SER A 119 -14.56 14.06 2.95
C SER A 119 -13.76 13.26 3.96
N ARG A 120 -12.55 13.73 4.27
CA ARG A 120 -11.72 13.15 5.33
C ARG A 120 -12.36 13.45 6.68
N ILE A 121 -12.43 12.45 7.56
CA ILE A 121 -13.03 12.56 8.90
C ILE A 121 -12.05 12.28 10.02
N ASP A 122 -10.87 11.75 9.70
CA ASP A 122 -9.81 11.64 10.68
C ASP A 122 -9.13 13.00 10.87
N GLU A 123 -8.98 13.44 12.13
CA GLU A 123 -8.30 14.69 12.45
C GLU A 123 -6.79 14.58 12.15
N ASP A 124 -6.17 15.68 11.72
CA ASP A 124 -4.72 15.84 11.64
C ASP A 124 -4.13 16.01 13.06
N GLY A 125 -4.38 15.02 13.92
CA GLY A 125 -3.70 14.92 15.22
C GLY A 125 -2.20 14.68 15.01
N ASP A 126 -1.39 14.92 16.04
CA ASP A 126 0.06 14.72 16.00
C ASP A 126 0.42 13.22 15.99
N ARG A 127 0.08 12.55 14.88
CA ARG A 127 0.40 11.16 14.57
C ARG A 127 1.83 11.02 14.01
N SER A 128 2.57 12.14 14.00
CA SER A 128 3.84 12.28 13.30
C SER A 128 5.06 11.71 14.03
N SER A 129 4.91 11.27 15.28
CA SER A 129 6.05 10.92 16.14
C SER A 129 6.71 9.58 15.84
N LEU A 130 6.10 8.73 15.01
CA LEU A 130 6.66 7.42 14.63
C LEU A 130 7.13 7.46 13.17
N GLY A 131 8.41 7.09 12.99
CA GLY A 131 9.11 7.15 11.72
C GLY A 131 8.54 6.19 10.68
N GLU A 132 9.18 6.17 9.52
CA GLU A 132 8.78 5.28 8.43
C GLU A 132 9.06 3.82 8.78
N THR A 133 8.20 2.94 8.27
CA THR A 133 8.31 1.49 8.34
C THR A 133 8.58 0.95 6.94
N VAL A 134 9.51 -0.01 6.86
CA VAL A 134 9.78 -0.79 5.67
C VAL A 134 8.89 -2.02 5.67
N LEU A 135 8.13 -2.21 4.60
CA LEU A 135 7.41 -3.45 4.29
C LEU A 135 8.18 -4.20 3.21
N SER A 136 8.84 -5.30 3.60
CA SER A 136 9.58 -6.15 2.68
C SER A 136 8.68 -6.78 1.60
N PRO A 137 9.26 -7.27 0.49
CA PRO A 137 8.57 -8.16 -0.45
C PRO A 137 7.86 -9.32 0.28
N GLU A 138 6.67 -9.67 -0.19
CA GLU A 138 5.74 -10.63 0.43
C GLU A 138 5.29 -10.28 1.87
N GLY A 139 5.66 -9.09 2.36
CA GLY A 139 5.31 -8.62 3.69
C GLY A 139 3.87 -8.12 3.81
N SER A 140 3.35 -8.11 5.03
CA SER A 140 2.07 -7.49 5.35
C SER A 140 2.10 -6.63 6.61
N TYR A 141 1.24 -5.62 6.66
CA TYR A 141 1.03 -4.77 7.83
C TYR A 141 -0.46 -4.53 8.05
N ALA A 142 -0.89 -4.51 9.31
CA ALA A 142 -2.30 -4.46 9.66
C ALA A 142 -2.68 -3.27 10.55
N TRP A 143 -3.93 -2.84 10.38
CA TRP A 143 -4.64 -1.87 11.21
C TRP A 143 -5.96 -2.47 11.68
N GLN A 144 -6.48 -1.98 12.80
CA GLN A 144 -7.84 -2.26 13.26
C GLN A 144 -8.54 -0.96 13.59
N VAL A 145 -9.72 -0.77 12.99
CA VAL A 145 -10.58 0.40 13.20
C VAL A 145 -11.76 -0.03 14.06
N ALA A 146 -11.93 0.60 15.22
CA ALA A 146 -13.10 0.48 16.06
C ALA A 146 -14.27 1.27 15.45
N VAL A 147 -15.44 0.63 15.35
CA VAL A 147 -16.69 1.26 14.88
C VAL A 147 -17.76 1.07 15.95
N GLY A 148 -18.39 2.16 16.36
CA GLY A 148 -19.33 2.16 17.48
C GLY A 148 -18.65 2.29 18.84
N PRO A 149 -19.35 2.02 19.95
CA PRO A 149 -18.90 2.30 21.31
C PRO A 149 -17.94 1.23 21.85
N ILE A 150 -16.90 0.91 21.09
CA ILE A 150 -15.86 -0.04 21.48
C ILE A 150 -14.47 0.59 21.43
N THR A 151 -13.54 -0.01 22.15
CA THR A 151 -12.12 0.32 22.06
C THR A 151 -11.35 -0.94 21.72
N VAL A 152 -10.52 -0.85 20.68
CA VAL A 152 -9.62 -1.93 20.30
C VAL A 152 -8.24 -1.65 20.89
N THR A 153 -7.71 -2.63 21.61
CA THR A 153 -6.37 -2.61 22.18
C THR A 153 -5.52 -3.70 21.55
N ALA A 154 -4.35 -3.35 21.03
CA ALA A 154 -3.37 -4.30 20.53
C ALA A 154 -2.01 -4.04 21.17
N ASP A 155 -1.37 -5.09 21.67
CA ASP A 155 -0.07 -4.98 22.37
C ASP A 155 1.12 -4.76 21.39
N ARG A 156 0.92 -5.08 20.10
CA ARG A 156 1.82 -4.96 18.92
C ARG A 156 0.94 -5.03 17.65
N PRO A 157 1.41 -4.67 16.43
CA PRO A 157 0.55 -4.55 15.24
C PRO A 157 -0.55 -5.61 15.22
N PRO A 158 -1.83 -5.17 15.09
CA PRO A 158 -2.26 -3.99 14.34
C PRO A 158 -2.16 -2.63 15.07
N VAL A 159 -1.93 -1.54 14.32
CA VAL A 159 -2.19 -0.17 14.80
C VAL A 159 -3.69 -0.04 15.01
N THR A 160 -4.10 0.41 16.20
CA THR A 160 -5.51 0.60 16.51
C THR A 160 -5.94 2.03 16.21
N VAL A 161 -7.11 2.14 15.62
CA VAL A 161 -7.79 3.39 15.31
C VAL A 161 -9.08 3.40 16.11
N ASN A 162 -9.11 4.25 17.12
CA ASN A 162 -10.24 4.43 18.04
C ASN A 162 -10.74 5.87 17.96
N ASP A 163 -11.81 6.16 18.69
CA ASP A 163 -12.31 7.52 18.94
C ASP A 163 -12.67 8.29 17.66
N LEU A 164 -13.20 7.58 16.66
CA LEU A 164 -13.80 8.17 15.47
C LEU A 164 -15.32 8.06 15.54
N ASP A 165 -15.99 9.16 15.24
CA ASP A 165 -17.45 9.20 15.16
C ASP A 165 -17.91 8.70 13.79
N PHE A 166 -18.51 7.51 13.78
CA PHE A 166 -19.11 6.93 12.58
C PHE A 166 -20.63 7.13 12.57
N GLU A 167 -21.16 7.48 11.40
CA GLU A 167 -22.58 7.44 11.05
C GLU A 167 -22.86 6.30 10.06
N PRO A 168 -24.11 5.82 9.89
CA PRO A 168 -24.43 4.88 8.83
C PRO A 168 -24.04 5.44 7.46
N GLY A 169 -23.36 4.65 6.64
CA GLY A 169 -22.90 5.12 5.34
C GLY A 169 -21.67 4.43 4.83
N ARG A 170 -21.05 5.01 3.80
CA ARG A 170 -19.88 4.44 3.14
C ARG A 170 -18.62 5.17 3.53
N TYR A 171 -17.58 4.38 3.80
CA TYR A 171 -16.28 4.85 4.22
C TYR A 171 -15.16 4.24 3.38
N ALA A 172 -13.98 4.83 3.48
CA ALA A 172 -12.76 4.32 2.90
C ALA A 172 -11.58 4.55 3.85
N PHE A 173 -10.79 3.51 4.06
CA PHE A 173 -9.53 3.55 4.80
C PHE A 173 -8.36 3.61 3.81
N GLY A 174 -7.45 4.56 4.02
CA GLY A 174 -6.34 4.85 3.12
C GLY A 174 -4.98 4.82 3.82
N VAL A 175 -3.98 4.30 3.12
CA VAL A 175 -2.58 4.27 3.58
C VAL A 175 -1.66 4.84 2.49
N PRO A 176 -1.06 6.02 2.72
CA PRO A 176 0.01 6.53 1.87
C PRO A 176 1.27 5.67 2.01
N ALA A 177 1.85 5.29 0.87
CA ALA A 177 3.09 4.52 0.83
C ALA A 177 3.93 4.85 -0.41
N ARG A 178 5.22 4.55 -0.33
CA ARG A 178 6.22 4.86 -1.34
C ARG A 178 7.03 3.60 -1.70
N GLY A 179 7.15 3.32 -2.98
CA GLY A 179 8.00 2.27 -3.54
C GLY A 179 8.57 2.76 -4.86
N ASN A 180 8.22 2.08 -5.97
CA ASN A 180 8.49 2.55 -7.33
C ASN A 180 7.74 3.85 -7.71
N GLY A 181 6.85 4.31 -6.85
CA GLY A 181 6.12 5.58 -6.92
C GLY A 181 5.50 5.90 -5.55
N SER A 182 4.83 7.06 -5.45
CA SER A 182 4.01 7.40 -4.29
C SER A 182 2.54 7.13 -4.61
N HIS A 183 1.91 6.29 -3.80
CA HIS A 183 0.52 5.87 -3.97
C HIS A 183 -0.20 5.90 -2.63
N THR A 184 -1.51 6.18 -2.66
CA THR A 184 -2.39 5.89 -1.53
C THR A 184 -3.20 4.64 -1.85
N TYR A 185 -3.01 3.59 -1.04
CA TYR A 185 -3.77 2.35 -1.14
C TYR A 185 -5.06 2.50 -0.34
N VAL A 186 -6.20 2.13 -0.92
CA VAL A 186 -7.51 2.42 -0.35
C VAL A 186 -8.44 1.20 -0.38
N ALA A 187 -9.11 0.95 0.74
CA ALA A 187 -10.15 -0.06 0.87
C ALA A 187 -11.46 0.58 1.38
N SER A 188 -12.58 0.27 0.73
CA SER A 188 -13.90 0.77 1.13
C SER A 188 -14.61 -0.20 2.07
N PHE A 189 -15.40 0.33 3.01
CA PHE A 189 -16.32 -0.44 3.85
C PHE A 189 -17.60 0.35 4.09
N THR A 190 -18.64 -0.33 4.58
CA THR A 190 -19.96 0.25 4.87
C THR A 190 -20.24 0.10 6.36
N VAL A 191 -20.71 1.17 6.97
CA VAL A 191 -21.20 1.19 8.34
C VAL A 191 -22.71 1.12 8.30
N THR A 192 -23.29 0.18 9.04
CA THR A 192 -24.74 -0.01 9.16
C THR A 192 -25.21 0.27 10.58
N ASP A 193 -26.52 0.46 10.75
CA ASP A 193 -27.15 0.48 12.07
C ASP A 193 -26.95 -0.84 12.85
#